data_AF-A0A250KKJ6-F1
#
_entry.id   AF-A0A250KKJ6-F1
#
_cell.length_a   1.000
_cell.length_b   1.000
_cell.length_c   1.000
_cell.angle_alpha   90.00
_cell.angle_beta   90.00
_cell.angle_gamma   90.00
#
_symmetry.space_group_name_H-M   'P 1'
#
loop_
_entity.id
_entity.type
_entity.pdbx_description
1 polymer ?
#
loop_
_entity_poly.entity_id
_entity_poly.type
_entity_poly.pdbx_seq_one_letter_code
_entity_poly.pdbx_strand_id
1 'polypeptide(L)'
;MEEAIYEAANIPEISENSVIITSARHYEALTHADESILRVIEALDFGLSGDLVSEDLRICLHQLADITGGQITPHEVLGNIFKHFCIGK
;
A
#
# COMPACT_ATOMS: atom_id res chain seq x y z
N MET A 1 35.12 17.55 -10.73
CA MET A 1 34.86 17.95 -9.32
C MET A 1 33.37 18.09 -9.09
N GLU A 2 32.66 18.76 -9.98
CA GLU A 2 31.19 18.89 -9.98
C GLU A 2 30.47 17.53 -10.11
N GLU A 3 30.88 16.66 -11.03
CA GLU A 3 30.32 15.30 -11.20
C GLU A 3 30.42 14.43 -9.94
N ALA A 4 31.52 14.55 -9.18
CA ALA A 4 31.72 13.78 -7.95
C ALA A 4 30.77 14.23 -6.82
N ILE A 5 30.31 15.48 -6.84
CA ILE A 5 29.33 16.00 -5.89
C ILE A 5 27.93 15.47 -6.23
N TYR A 6 27.58 15.38 -7.51
CA TYR A 6 26.31 14.82 -7.96
C TYR A 6 26.17 13.33 -7.65
N GLU A 7 27.21 12.53 -7.91
CA GLU A 7 27.24 11.12 -7.53
C GLU A 7 27.12 10.91 -6.01
N ALA A 8 27.87 11.69 -5.21
CA ALA A 8 27.81 11.58 -3.76
C ALA A 8 26.46 12.02 -3.16
N ALA A 9 25.75 12.93 -3.83
CA ALA A 9 24.45 13.43 -3.37
C ALA A 9 23.30 12.43 -3.65
N ASN A 10 23.51 11.41 -4.48
CA ASN A 10 22.53 10.37 -4.83
C ASN A 10 21.12 10.94 -5.11
N ILE A 11 21.07 12.07 -5.82
CA ILE A 11 19.81 12.75 -6.11
C ILE A 11 19.06 11.89 -7.13
N PRO A 12 17.86 11.40 -6.79
CA PRO A 12 17.08 10.61 -7.73
C PRO A 12 16.76 11.44 -8.97
N GLU A 13 17.04 10.87 -10.15
CA GLU A 13 16.73 11.51 -11.43
C GLU A 13 15.21 11.57 -11.60
N ILE A 14 14.64 12.77 -11.50
CA ILE A 14 13.19 12.98 -11.65
C ILE A 14 12.88 12.99 -13.14
N SER A 15 12.16 11.97 -13.60
CA SER A 15 11.68 11.85 -14.98
C SER A 15 10.24 12.34 -15.12
N GLU A 16 9.75 12.52 -16.35
CA GLU A 16 8.33 12.85 -16.60
C GLU A 16 7.36 11.80 -16.04
N ASN A 17 7.82 10.56 -15.82
CA ASN A 17 7.03 9.47 -15.25
C ASN A 17 7.13 9.36 -13.73
N SER A 18 7.90 10.24 -13.08
CA SER A 18 8.08 10.21 -11.63
C SER A 18 6.80 10.73 -10.94
N VAL A 19 6.22 9.92 -10.06
CA VAL A 19 5.10 10.33 -9.22
C VAL A 19 5.63 11.15 -8.05
N ILE A 20 5.21 12.41 -7.95
CA ILE A 20 5.62 13.32 -6.88
C ILE A 20 4.47 13.46 -5.87
N ILE A 21 4.76 13.21 -4.60
CA ILE A 21 3.81 13.37 -3.49
C ILE A 21 4.15 14.67 -2.76
N THR A 22 3.30 15.69 -2.91
CA THR A 22 3.51 17.02 -2.31
C THR A 22 2.73 17.23 -1.01
N SER A 23 1.75 16.37 -0.73
CA SER A 23 0.90 16.44 0.45
C SER A 23 1.45 15.56 1.56
N ALA A 24 1.82 16.15 2.70
CA ALA A 24 2.26 15.39 3.88
C ALA A 24 1.20 14.38 4.35
N ARG A 25 -0.09 14.74 4.25
CA ARG A 25 -1.21 13.85 4.56
C ARG A 25 -1.25 12.63 3.63
N HIS A 26 -1.00 12.82 2.33
CA HIS A 26 -0.99 11.69 1.39
C HIS A 26 0.23 10.81 1.61
N TYR A 27 1.38 11.39 1.94
CA TYR A 27 2.57 10.64 2.30
C TYR A 27 2.32 9.75 3.53
N GLU A 28 1.72 10.30 4.58
CA GLU A 28 1.36 9.56 5.79
C GLU A 28 0.37 8.42 5.50
N ALA A 29 -0.70 8.71 4.76
CA ALA A 29 -1.68 7.71 4.36
C ALA A 29 -1.04 6.57 3.52
N LEU A 30 -0.14 6.89 2.59
CA LEU A 30 0.60 5.88 1.82
C LEU A 30 1.50 5.03 2.72
N THR A 31 2.17 5.64 3.69
CA THR A 31 3.02 4.94 4.65
C THR A 31 2.20 3.95 5.49
N HIS A 32 1.06 4.37 6.03
CA HIS A 32 0.17 3.48 6.78
C HIS A 32 -0.47 2.39 5.90
N ALA A 33 -0.77 2.70 4.63
CA ALA A 33 -1.26 1.71 3.68
C ALA A 33 -0.20 0.64 3.39
N ASP A 34 1.07 1.04 3.21
CA ASP A 34 2.22 0.16 3.01
C ASP A 34 2.42 -0.78 4.22
N GLU A 35 2.43 -0.23 5.43
CA GLU A 35 2.52 -1.05 6.64
C GLU A 35 1.39 -2.07 6.75
N SER A 36 0.16 -1.64 6.44
CA SER A 36 -1.02 -2.51 6.52
C SER A 36 -1.02 -3.61 5.46
N ILE A 37 -0.60 -3.31 4.22
CA ILE A 37 -0.53 -4.33 3.17
C ILE A 37 0.60 -5.33 3.43
N LEU A 38 1.73 -4.90 4.01
CA LEU A 38 2.80 -5.81 4.41
C LEU A 38 2.33 -6.80 5.47
N ARG A 39 1.54 -6.36 6.46
CA ARG A 39 0.91 -7.26 7.44
C ARG A 39 -0.08 -8.24 6.79
N VAL A 40 -0.86 -7.80 5.81
CA VAL A 40 -1.75 -8.68 5.02
C VAL A 40 -0.95 -9.77 4.31
N ILE A 41 0.14 -9.38 3.63
CA ILE A 41 1.01 -10.32 2.91
C ILE A 41 1.62 -11.33 3.89
N GLU A 42 2.17 -10.85 5.00
CA GLU A 42 2.74 -11.70 6.05
C GLU A 42 1.70 -12.65 6.65
N ALA A 43 0.50 -12.17 6.96
CA ALA A 43 -0.60 -12.97 7.48
C ALA A 43 -1.05 -14.06 6.49
N LEU A 44 -1.04 -13.77 5.19
CA LEU A 44 -1.32 -14.73 4.14
C LEU A 44 -0.22 -15.80 4.04
N ASP A 45 1.04 -15.39 4.11
CA ASP A 45 2.20 -16.31 4.07
C ASP A 45 2.23 -17.26 5.27
N PHE A 46 1.79 -16.79 6.45
CA PHE A 46 1.64 -17.62 7.65
C PHE A 46 0.35 -18.46 7.68
N GLY A 47 -0.54 -18.30 6.70
CA GLY A 47 -1.82 -19.03 6.66
C GLY A 47 -2.76 -18.65 7.81
N LEU A 48 -2.74 -17.39 8.24
CA LEU A 48 -3.69 -16.88 9.24
C LEU A 48 -5.13 -16.89 8.71
N SER A 49 -6.10 -16.80 9.62
CA SER A 49 -7.51 -16.80 9.22
C SER A 49 -7.85 -15.57 8.36
N GLY A 50 -8.79 -15.77 7.42
CA GLY A 50 -9.29 -14.69 6.57
C GLY A 50 -9.87 -13.51 7.36
N ASP A 51 -10.33 -13.72 8.59
CA ASP A 51 -10.82 -12.63 9.47
C ASP A 51 -9.69 -11.68 9.89
N LEU A 52 -8.52 -12.22 10.25
CA LEU A 52 -7.35 -11.41 10.62
C LEU A 52 -6.80 -10.67 9.41
N VAL A 53 -6.69 -11.36 8.28
CA VAL A 53 -6.26 -10.77 7.00
C VAL A 53 -7.23 -9.67 6.55
N SER A 54 -8.54 -9.88 6.71
CA SER A 54 -9.57 -8.92 6.31
C SER A 54 -9.48 -7.61 7.07
N GLU A 55 -9.04 -7.64 8.32
CA GLU A 55 -8.96 -6.44 9.14
C GLU A 55 -7.83 -5.51 8.68
N ASP A 56 -6.61 -6.02 8.54
CA ASP A 56 -5.49 -5.22 8.03
C ASP A 56 -5.76 -4.73 6.60
N LEU A 57 -6.43 -5.54 5.78
CA LEU A 57 -6.81 -5.14 4.43
C LEU A 57 -7.85 -4.02 4.43
N ARG A 58 -8.83 -4.03 5.36
CA ARG A 58 -9.76 -2.90 5.52
C ARG A 58 -9.03 -1.61 5.88
N ILE A 59 -8.06 -1.67 6.79
CA ILE A 59 -7.24 -0.52 7.18
C ILE A 59 -6.48 0.01 5.97
N CYS A 60 -5.83 -0.85 5.20
CA CYS A 60 -5.12 -0.47 3.97
C CYS A 60 -6.05 0.27 3.00
N LEU A 61 -7.24 -0.28 2.70
CA LEU A 61 -8.19 0.35 1.78
C LEU A 61 -8.72 1.69 2.29
N HIS A 62 -8.88 1.86 3.60
CA HIS A 62 -9.27 3.14 4.19
C HIS A 62 -8.20 4.22 3.97
N GLN A 63 -6.93 3.90 4.21
CA GLN A 63 -5.83 4.85 3.99
C GLN A 63 -5.74 5.28 2.52
N LEU A 64 -6.00 4.35 1.59
CA LEU A 64 -6.04 4.65 0.15
C LEU A 64 -7.29 5.48 -0.24
N ALA A 65 -8.42 5.25 0.42
CA ALA A 65 -9.63 6.05 0.22
C ALA A 65 -9.41 7.52 0.62
N ASP A 66 -8.66 7.78 1.69
CA ASP A 66 -8.30 9.13 2.13
C ASP A 66 -7.47 9.91 1.09
N ILE A 67 -6.68 9.21 0.27
CA ILE A 67 -5.89 9.83 -0.80
C ILE A 67 -6.75 10.11 -2.03
N THR A 68 -7.57 9.13 -2.43
CA THR A 68 -8.40 9.22 -3.65
C THR A 68 -9.63 10.11 -3.46
N GLY A 69 -10.00 10.42 -2.21
CA GLY A 69 -11.18 11.22 -1.85
C GLY A 69 -12.50 10.52 -2.14
N GLY A 70 -12.47 9.25 -2.53
CA GLY A 70 -13.62 8.41 -2.84
C GLY A 70 -13.74 7.24 -1.87
N GLN A 71 -14.91 6.61 -1.85
CA GLN A 71 -15.11 5.38 -1.09
C GLN A 71 -14.50 4.21 -1.86
N ILE A 72 -13.54 3.50 -1.25
CA ILE A 72 -13.10 2.19 -1.72
C ILE A 72 -13.94 1.17 -0.98
N THR A 73 -14.86 0.48 -1.67
CA THR A 73 -15.78 -0.47 -1.04
C THR A 73 -15.02 -1.71 -0.56
N PRO A 74 -14.75 -1.86 0.76
CA PRO A 74 -13.88 -2.94 1.22
C PRO A 74 -14.48 -4.31 0.96
N HIS A 75 -15.82 -4.42 1.02
CA HIS A 75 -16.52 -5.68 0.78
C HIS A 75 -16.33 -6.23 -0.64
N GLU A 76 -16.32 -5.36 -1.66
CA GLU A 76 -16.12 -5.78 -3.05
C GLU A 76 -14.67 -6.23 -3.28
N VAL A 77 -13.72 -5.49 -2.71
CA VAL A 77 -12.28 -5.81 -2.80
C VAL A 77 -11.96 -7.11 -2.06
N LEU A 78 -12.41 -7.24 -0.81
CA LEU A 78 -12.28 -8.47 -0.01
C LEU A 78 -12.96 -9.63 -0.70
N GLY A 79 -14.19 -9.43 -1.21
CA GLY A 79 -14.92 -10.44 -1.97
C GLY A 79 -14.14 -10.92 -3.19
N ASN A 80 -13.55 -10.00 -3.97
CA ASN A 80 -12.77 -10.37 -5.14
C ASN A 80 -11.45 -11.08 -4.79
N ILE A 81 -10.75 -10.60 -3.76
CA ILE A 81 -9.53 -11.23 -3.27
C ILE A 81 -9.90 -12.63 -2.77
N PHE A 82 -10.75 -12.77 -1.76
CA PHE A 82 -11.05 -14.07 -1.16
C PHE A 82 -11.83 -15.03 -2.05
N LYS A 83 -12.50 -14.58 -3.12
CA LYS A 83 -13.15 -15.45 -4.12
C LYS A 83 -12.17 -16.45 -4.76
N HIS A 84 -10.90 -16.10 -4.84
CA HIS A 84 -9.84 -16.99 -5.33
C HIS A 84 -9.04 -17.66 -4.21
N PHE A 85 -9.20 -17.21 -2.96
CA PHE A 85 -8.58 -17.78 -1.76
C PHE A 85 -9.58 -18.65 -1.00
N CYS A 86 -10.49 -19.35 -1.69
CA CYS A 86 -11.01 -20.61 -1.15
C CYS A 86 -9.85 -21.62 -1.04
N ILE A 87 -8.90 -21.32 -0.16
CA ILE A 87 -8.03 -22.25 0.52
C ILE A 87 -9.01 -23.14 1.29
N GLY A 88 -8.92 -24.44 1.01
CA GLY A 88 -9.94 -25.44 1.27
C GLY A 88 -10.55 -25.42 2.68
N LYS A 89 -11.72 -26.05 2.76
CA LYS A 89 -12.38 -26.49 4.00
C LYS A 89 -11.42 -26.87 5.11
#